data_AF-A0A6I1KD65-F1
#
_entry.id   AF-A0A6I1KD65-F1
#
_cell.length_a   1.000
_cell.length_b   1.000
_cell.length_c   1.000
_cell.angle_alpha   90.00
_cell.angle_beta   90.00
_cell.angle_gamma   90.00
#
_symmetry.space_group_name_H-M   'P 1'
#
loop_
_entity.id
_entity.type
_entity.pdbx_description
1 polymer ?
#
loop_
_entity_poly.entity_id
_entity_poly.type
_entity_poly.pdbx_seq_one_letter_code
_entity_poly.pdbx_strand_id
1 'polypeptide(L)'
;MKKIKFYFFCILSIAVISITSASSADAFQGNTHKFIAKQAISISSSRYLPLTTSEYGKIVDWSEKADYYNYTNNNCYHPYTIKLNNEWGWCYEGFVAARDHFWNADTKAGLFGFWTAKDKAKDFYKHMNDSYAEGKYSQAFELLGATIHLVSDMGSPAHVHNDDHSFEDFLESYVEENERWSSPNGDIPQYPTLESYMYNLNQRASWFPSNGLTGLGLVDQGVEGNDLDEYGLRHSEWDLGPHYSVNDLFPDIYAPVRMSIADVVIPLTIKHAAGVLSLAFNDFYAIDKIKYQSKSLAPNIGEPVYDIHKWDGYWVQNYIDASGNESITIYNPNKDRVYWVHGQIWSTVYRDMGPQSRLGLPTSNEYLPNNQDNVRQDFEHGFITRSYDSDPWQAYYYLGK
;
A
#
# COMPACT_ATOMS: atom_id res chain seq x y z
N MET A 1 -47.23 -14.24 -36.14
CA MET A 1 -46.40 -13.11 -36.61
C MET A 1 -46.04 -12.04 -35.55
N LYS A 2 -46.65 -11.99 -34.35
CA LYS A 2 -46.31 -10.96 -33.33
C LYS A 2 -45.02 -11.22 -32.52
N LYS A 3 -44.57 -12.47 -32.37
CA LYS A 3 -43.37 -12.83 -31.58
C LYS A 3 -42.03 -12.52 -32.26
N ILE A 4 -41.98 -12.45 -33.60
CA ILE A 4 -40.74 -12.18 -34.35
C ILE A 4 -40.32 -10.70 -34.26
N LYS A 5 -41.28 -9.78 -34.11
CA LYS A 5 -41.00 -8.33 -33.99
C LYS A 5 -40.33 -7.95 -32.66
N PHE A 6 -40.55 -8.72 -31.59
CA PHE A 6 -39.97 -8.43 -30.28
C PHE A 6 -38.49 -8.81 -30.22
N TYR A 7 -38.12 -9.98 -30.79
CA TYR A 7 -36.71 -10.40 -30.88
C TYR A 7 -35.88 -9.47 -31.78
N PHE A 8 -36.45 -8.97 -32.88
CA PHE A 8 -35.73 -8.06 -33.77
C PHE A 8 -35.45 -6.70 -33.11
N PHE A 9 -36.33 -6.23 -32.23
CA PHE A 9 -36.12 -4.97 -31.50
C PHE A 9 -35.02 -5.10 -30.45
N CYS A 10 -35.00 -6.19 -29.65
CA CYS A 10 -33.93 -6.41 -28.67
C CYS A 10 -32.55 -6.61 -29.32
N ILE A 11 -32.46 -7.33 -30.44
CA ILE A 11 -31.18 -7.54 -31.14
C ILE A 11 -30.68 -6.23 -31.77
N LEU A 12 -31.58 -5.41 -32.32
CA LEU A 12 -31.22 -4.11 -32.89
C LEU A 12 -30.83 -3.09 -31.80
N SER A 13 -31.47 -3.11 -30.63
CA SER A 13 -31.07 -2.31 -29.46
C SER A 13 -29.65 -2.66 -28.99
N ILE A 14 -29.33 -3.95 -28.89
CA ILE A 14 -28.00 -4.42 -28.50
C ILE A 14 -26.96 -4.05 -29.57
N ALA A 15 -27.29 -4.21 -30.85
CA ALA A 15 -26.38 -3.86 -31.95
C ALA A 15 -26.15 -2.34 -32.09
N VAL A 16 -27.16 -1.49 -31.82
CA VAL A 16 -27.00 -0.02 -31.87
C VAL A 16 -26.18 0.50 -30.69
N ILE A 17 -26.28 -0.13 -29.51
CA ILE A 17 -25.39 0.15 -28.37
C ILE A 17 -23.95 -0.24 -28.75
N SER A 18 -23.73 -1.38 -29.42
CA SER A 18 -22.38 -1.82 -29.84
C SER A 18 -21.76 -0.99 -30.98
N ILE A 19 -22.55 -0.32 -31.82
CA ILE A 19 -22.04 0.44 -32.98
C ILE A 19 -21.73 1.91 -32.63
N THR A 20 -22.31 2.45 -31.55
CA THR A 20 -22.06 3.84 -31.12
C THR A 20 -21.03 3.98 -30.00
N SER A 21 -20.65 2.88 -29.33
CA SER A 21 -19.65 2.87 -28.26
C SER A 21 -18.29 2.31 -28.70
N ALA A 22 -18.03 2.15 -30.00
CA ALA A 22 -16.78 1.58 -30.52
C ALA A 22 -15.62 2.59 -30.63
N SER A 23 -15.75 3.78 -30.01
CA SER A 23 -14.56 4.40 -29.44
C SER A 23 -14.19 3.52 -28.26
N SER A 24 -13.05 2.85 -28.36
CA SER A 24 -12.34 2.41 -27.16
C SER A 24 -12.54 3.51 -26.12
N ALA A 25 -12.98 3.15 -24.92
CA ALA A 25 -12.55 3.90 -23.75
C ALA A 25 -11.03 3.68 -23.67
N ASP A 26 -10.28 4.20 -24.66
CA ASP A 26 -8.88 4.55 -24.55
C ASP A 26 -8.89 5.78 -23.67
N ALA A 27 -9.31 5.55 -22.44
CA ALA A 27 -9.06 6.43 -21.35
C ALA A 27 -7.53 6.40 -21.22
N PHE A 28 -6.90 7.50 -21.64
CA PHE A 28 -5.63 7.99 -21.11
C PHE A 28 -4.32 7.53 -21.74
N GLN A 29 -3.33 8.42 -21.61
CA GLN A 29 -1.91 8.10 -21.74
C GLN A 29 -1.32 7.65 -20.39
N GLY A 30 -2.06 7.06 -19.45
CA GLY A 30 -1.54 6.22 -18.34
C GLY A 30 -0.55 6.86 -17.36
N ASN A 31 -0.17 8.13 -17.54
CA ASN A 31 0.93 8.75 -16.81
C ASN A 31 0.44 9.38 -15.50
N THR A 32 -0.83 9.81 -15.42
CA THR A 32 -1.40 10.40 -14.20
C THR A 32 -1.36 9.42 -13.03
N HIS A 33 -1.80 8.18 -13.21
CA HIS A 33 -1.75 7.18 -12.13
C HIS A 33 -0.31 6.85 -11.71
N LYS A 34 0.60 6.69 -12.67
CA LYS A 34 2.04 6.55 -12.39
C LYS A 34 2.56 7.72 -11.59
N PHE A 35 2.22 8.94 -11.98
CA PHE A 35 2.63 10.15 -11.30
C PHE A 35 2.12 10.17 -9.86
N ILE A 36 0.83 9.90 -9.63
CA ILE A 36 0.24 9.80 -8.29
C ILE A 36 0.96 8.74 -7.45
N ALA A 37 1.19 7.55 -8.00
CA ALA A 37 1.90 6.47 -7.31
C ALA A 37 3.34 6.86 -6.94
N LYS A 38 4.09 7.48 -7.86
CA LYS A 38 5.46 7.97 -7.61
C LYS A 38 5.47 9.00 -6.48
N GLN A 39 4.56 9.97 -6.51
CA GLN A 39 4.45 10.99 -5.47
C GLN A 39 4.03 10.37 -4.12
N ALA A 40 3.08 9.44 -4.13
CA ALA A 40 2.62 8.73 -2.95
C ALA A 40 3.75 7.93 -2.28
N ILE A 41 4.55 7.20 -3.06
CA ILE A 41 5.74 6.49 -2.57
C ILE A 41 6.75 7.48 -2.00
N SER A 42 7.04 8.58 -2.72
CA SER A 42 7.98 9.61 -2.28
C SER A 42 7.65 10.12 -0.87
N ILE A 43 6.38 10.50 -0.64
CA ILE A 43 5.98 11.08 0.66
C ILE A 43 5.85 10.05 1.79
N SER A 44 5.58 8.79 1.44
CA SER A 44 5.41 7.72 2.44
C SER A 44 6.69 6.95 2.75
N SER A 45 7.74 7.08 1.92
CA SER A 45 9.04 6.42 2.07
C SER A 45 9.75 6.69 3.41
N SER A 46 9.42 7.78 4.08
CA SER A 46 9.95 8.10 5.42
C SER A 46 9.37 7.23 6.54
N ARG A 47 8.26 6.51 6.29
CA ARG A 47 7.50 5.75 7.31
C ARG A 47 7.75 4.24 7.29
N TYR A 48 8.36 3.71 6.23
CA TYR A 48 8.57 2.28 6.05
C TYR A 48 9.94 1.98 5.43
N LEU A 49 10.32 0.70 5.39
CA LEU A 49 11.60 0.27 4.82
C LEU A 49 11.71 0.70 3.36
N PRO A 50 12.89 1.18 2.90
CA PRO A 50 13.07 1.57 1.51
C PRO A 50 12.72 0.42 0.56
N LEU A 51 11.81 0.70 -0.38
CA LEU A 51 11.50 -0.22 -1.47
C LEU A 51 12.75 -0.49 -2.30
N THR A 52 12.93 -1.74 -2.74
CA THR A 52 13.90 -2.03 -3.79
C THR A 52 13.45 -1.41 -5.12
N THR A 53 14.38 -1.18 -6.04
CA THR A 53 14.07 -0.67 -7.39
C THR A 53 13.03 -1.54 -8.11
N SER A 54 13.05 -2.86 -7.89
CA SER A 54 12.08 -3.78 -8.50
C SER A 54 10.67 -3.62 -7.93
N GLU A 55 10.54 -3.45 -6.62
CA GLU A 55 9.24 -3.30 -5.95
C GLU A 55 8.62 -1.94 -6.30
N TYR A 56 9.43 -0.87 -6.28
CA TYR A 56 9.03 0.45 -6.76
C TYR A 56 8.48 0.39 -8.19
N GLY A 57 9.23 -0.24 -9.10
CA GLY A 57 8.83 -0.37 -10.50
C GLY A 57 7.51 -1.12 -10.67
N LYS A 58 7.25 -2.17 -9.88
CA LYS A 58 6.00 -2.92 -9.93
C LYS A 58 4.80 -2.11 -9.51
N ILE A 59 4.90 -1.37 -8.40
CA ILE A 59 3.80 -0.52 -7.91
C ILE A 59 3.47 0.54 -8.96
N VAL A 60 4.48 1.24 -9.49
CA VAL A 60 4.30 2.32 -10.47
C VAL A 60 3.81 1.80 -11.83
N ASP A 61 4.35 0.68 -12.32
CA ASP A 61 3.91 0.13 -13.60
C ASP A 61 2.47 -0.39 -13.52
N TRP A 62 2.11 -1.05 -12.42
CA TRP A 62 0.76 -1.61 -12.26
C TRP A 62 -0.28 -0.58 -11.86
N SER A 63 0.12 0.60 -11.36
CA SER A 63 -0.82 1.70 -11.19
C SER A 63 -1.33 2.25 -12.53
N GLU A 64 -0.62 2.06 -13.64
CA GLU A 64 -1.14 2.34 -14.99
C GLU A 64 -1.78 1.10 -15.59
N LYS A 65 -1.10 -0.05 -15.52
CA LYS A 65 -1.57 -1.25 -16.26
C LYS A 65 -2.93 -1.76 -15.80
N ALA A 66 -3.40 -1.38 -14.61
CA ALA A 66 -4.72 -1.71 -14.11
C ALA A 66 -5.87 -1.27 -15.05
N ASP A 67 -5.68 -0.22 -15.86
CA ASP A 67 -6.60 0.17 -16.95
C ASP A 67 -6.73 -0.91 -18.02
N TYR A 68 -5.59 -1.46 -18.43
CA TYR A 68 -5.48 -2.36 -19.58
C TYR A 68 -5.69 -3.83 -19.20
N TYR A 69 -5.54 -4.18 -17.93
CA TYR A 69 -5.79 -5.54 -17.44
C TYR A 69 -7.29 -5.80 -17.29
N ASN A 70 -7.96 -5.79 -18.44
CA ASN A 70 -9.21 -6.49 -18.68
C ASN A 70 -8.96 -8.00 -18.73
N TYR A 71 -9.95 -8.76 -18.26
CA TYR A 71 -10.12 -10.21 -18.45
C TYR A 71 -10.08 -10.59 -19.94
N THR A 72 -8.91 -10.61 -20.57
CA THR A 72 -8.80 -10.84 -22.01
C THR A 72 -8.56 -12.32 -22.32
N ASN A 73 -9.42 -12.82 -23.21
CA ASN A 73 -9.38 -14.09 -23.96
C ASN A 73 -9.79 -15.38 -23.25
N ASN A 74 -11.09 -15.72 -23.35
CA ASN A 74 -11.72 -17.06 -23.24
C ASN A 74 -11.39 -17.93 -22.01
N ASN A 75 -10.64 -17.35 -21.09
CA ASN A 75 -10.25 -17.86 -19.81
C ASN A 75 -10.20 -16.60 -18.98
N CYS A 76 -11.10 -16.47 -17.99
CA CYS A 76 -11.05 -15.44 -16.97
C CYS A 76 -9.81 -15.67 -16.08
N TYR A 77 -8.64 -15.62 -16.73
CA TYR A 77 -7.32 -15.81 -16.21
C TYR A 77 -6.69 -14.44 -16.26
N HIS A 78 -6.74 -13.78 -15.12
CA HIS A 78 -5.67 -12.90 -14.75
C HIS A 78 -4.33 -13.66 -14.98
N PRO A 79 -3.23 -13.04 -15.44
CA PRO A 79 -1.95 -13.73 -15.67
C PRO A 79 -1.41 -14.45 -14.42
N TYR A 80 -1.97 -14.11 -13.26
CA TYR A 80 -1.86 -14.86 -12.02
C TYR A 80 -3.14 -15.65 -11.84
N THR A 81 -3.02 -16.96 -11.61
CA THR A 81 -4.08 -17.99 -11.43
C THR A 81 -5.08 -17.74 -10.29
N ILE A 82 -5.51 -16.50 -10.09
CA ILE A 82 -6.70 -16.17 -9.33
C ILE A 82 -7.88 -16.58 -10.21
N LYS A 83 -8.30 -17.84 -10.06
CA LYS A 83 -9.65 -18.23 -10.48
C LYS A 83 -10.62 -17.47 -9.58
N LEU A 84 -11.03 -16.28 -10.01
CA LEU A 84 -12.25 -15.69 -9.47
C LEU A 84 -13.35 -16.68 -9.83
N ASN A 85 -13.96 -17.30 -8.82
CA ASN A 85 -14.96 -18.32 -9.03
C ASN A 85 -16.03 -17.77 -9.97
N ASN A 86 -16.17 -18.46 -11.12
CA ASN A 86 -16.88 -18.04 -12.32
C ASN A 86 -18.42 -17.95 -12.15
N GLU A 87 -18.94 -17.53 -10.99
CA GLU A 87 -20.38 -17.48 -10.74
C GLU A 87 -21.08 -16.36 -11.54
N TRP A 88 -20.32 -15.44 -12.15
CA TRP A 88 -20.84 -14.37 -13.00
C TRP A 88 -20.10 -14.36 -14.34
N GLY A 89 -20.50 -15.24 -15.25
CA GLY A 89 -19.83 -15.51 -16.55
C GLY A 89 -19.88 -14.37 -17.59
N TRP A 90 -19.34 -13.21 -17.29
CA TRP A 90 -19.29 -12.05 -18.20
C TRP A 90 -17.87 -11.52 -18.40
N CYS A 91 -16.96 -12.37 -18.86
CA CYS A 91 -15.66 -11.95 -19.40
C CYS A 91 -15.87 -11.52 -20.86
N TYR A 92 -16.43 -10.34 -21.09
CA TYR A 92 -16.58 -9.76 -22.43
C TYR A 92 -15.40 -8.85 -22.77
N GLU A 93 -14.89 -9.04 -23.98
CA GLU A 93 -13.75 -8.36 -24.60
C GLU A 93 -13.81 -6.82 -24.47
N GLY A 94 -12.74 -6.22 -23.93
CA GLY A 94 -12.38 -4.79 -24.08
C GLY A 94 -13.26 -3.74 -23.38
N PHE A 95 -14.56 -3.99 -23.19
CA PHE A 95 -15.53 -2.98 -22.77
C PHE A 95 -15.80 -2.91 -21.26
N VAL A 96 -15.26 -3.85 -20.47
CA VAL A 96 -15.61 -4.00 -19.04
C VAL A 96 -14.67 -3.20 -18.12
N ALA A 97 -13.36 -3.14 -18.39
CA ALA A 97 -12.39 -2.50 -17.49
C ALA A 97 -12.81 -1.09 -17.10
N ALA A 98 -13.07 -0.21 -18.07
CA ALA A 98 -13.45 1.17 -17.77
C ALA A 98 -14.67 1.26 -16.83
N ARG A 99 -15.62 0.33 -16.88
CA ARG A 99 -16.85 0.40 -16.06
C ARG A 99 -16.60 0.17 -14.58
N ASP A 100 -15.58 -0.63 -14.26
CA ASP A 100 -15.25 -0.98 -12.88
C ASP A 100 -14.32 0.07 -12.22
N HIS A 101 -14.11 1.23 -12.87
CA HIS A 101 -13.30 2.34 -12.36
C HIS A 101 -14.17 3.43 -11.74
N PHE A 102 -15.49 3.24 -11.79
CA PHE A 102 -16.48 4.16 -11.26
C PHE A 102 -17.02 3.65 -9.93
N TRP A 103 -17.23 4.58 -9.01
CA TRP A 103 -17.97 4.30 -7.79
C TRP A 103 -18.54 5.59 -7.25
N ASN A 104 -19.86 5.68 -7.15
CA ASN A 104 -20.51 6.73 -6.39
C ASN A 104 -20.79 6.21 -4.98
N ALA A 105 -20.17 6.82 -3.97
CA ALA A 105 -20.29 6.36 -2.58
C ALA A 105 -21.69 6.62 -1.98
N ASP A 106 -22.40 7.68 -2.41
CA ASP A 106 -23.76 7.99 -1.95
C ASP A 106 -24.77 6.94 -2.44
N THR A 107 -24.71 6.59 -3.73
CA THR A 107 -25.62 5.59 -4.32
C THR A 107 -25.11 4.16 -4.18
N LYS A 108 -23.87 3.99 -3.70
CA LYS A 108 -23.15 2.71 -3.59
C LYS A 108 -23.08 1.94 -4.92
N ALA A 109 -23.08 2.66 -6.04
CA ALA A 109 -23.21 2.07 -7.38
C ALA A 109 -22.04 2.49 -8.27
N GLY A 110 -21.58 1.57 -9.11
CA GLY A 110 -20.67 1.84 -10.21
C GLY A 110 -21.43 2.17 -11.48
N LEU A 111 -20.69 2.41 -12.56
CA LEU A 111 -21.27 2.76 -13.85
C LEU A 111 -22.16 1.62 -14.37
N PHE A 112 -23.38 1.94 -14.80
CA PHE A 112 -24.37 1.01 -15.36
C PHE A 112 -24.70 -0.24 -14.51
N GLY A 113 -24.49 -0.19 -13.19
CA GLY A 113 -24.79 -1.30 -12.28
C GLY A 113 -23.78 -2.47 -12.35
N PHE A 114 -22.58 -2.22 -12.88
CA PHE A 114 -21.45 -3.17 -12.83
C PHE A 114 -20.74 -3.13 -11.46
N TRP A 115 -19.63 -3.87 -11.36
CA TRP A 115 -18.78 -3.81 -10.18
C TRP A 115 -18.29 -2.38 -9.96
N THR A 116 -18.11 -2.02 -8.69
CA THR A 116 -17.61 -0.70 -8.33
C THR A 116 -16.09 -0.70 -8.26
N ALA A 117 -15.45 0.46 -8.47
CA ALA A 117 -14.03 0.64 -8.21
C ALA A 117 -13.65 0.22 -6.78
N LYS A 118 -14.56 0.45 -5.82
CA LYS A 118 -14.40 0.01 -4.43
C LYS A 118 -14.33 -1.50 -4.29
N ASP A 119 -15.22 -2.24 -4.94
CA ASP A 119 -15.24 -3.70 -4.84
C ASP A 119 -14.01 -4.31 -5.50
N LYS A 120 -13.64 -3.80 -6.68
CA LYS A 120 -12.44 -4.23 -7.40
C LYS A 120 -11.15 -3.92 -6.62
N ALA A 121 -11.06 -2.75 -5.99
CA ALA A 121 -9.92 -2.37 -5.15
C ALA A 121 -9.80 -3.28 -3.91
N LYS A 122 -10.92 -3.61 -3.26
CA LYS A 122 -10.94 -4.55 -2.13
C LYS A 122 -10.48 -5.94 -2.53
N ASP A 123 -10.89 -6.41 -3.71
CA ASP A 123 -10.46 -7.69 -4.23
C ASP A 123 -8.95 -7.72 -4.50
N PHE A 124 -8.41 -6.71 -5.18
CA PHE A 124 -6.96 -6.55 -5.38
C PHE A 124 -6.18 -6.48 -4.07
N TYR A 125 -6.66 -5.71 -3.10
CA TYR A 125 -6.00 -5.57 -1.80
C TYR A 125 -6.02 -6.88 -0.99
N LYS A 126 -7.13 -7.63 -1.05
CA LYS A 126 -7.18 -8.96 -0.45
C LYS A 126 -6.15 -9.90 -1.10
N HIS A 127 -6.12 -9.95 -2.43
CA HIS A 127 -5.19 -10.80 -3.16
C HIS A 127 -3.73 -10.37 -2.98
N MET A 128 -3.47 -9.07 -2.80
CA MET A 128 -2.16 -8.54 -2.43
C MET A 128 -1.66 -9.17 -1.13
N ASN A 129 -2.50 -9.15 -0.08
CA ASN A 129 -2.17 -9.74 1.22
C ASN A 129 -1.95 -11.25 1.13
N ASP A 130 -2.81 -11.97 0.40
CA ASP A 130 -2.66 -13.41 0.17
C ASP A 130 -1.33 -13.72 -0.56
N SER A 131 -1.03 -13.00 -1.63
CA SER A 131 0.23 -13.15 -2.38
C SER A 131 1.45 -12.86 -1.51
N TYR A 132 1.39 -11.83 -0.66
CA TYR A 132 2.49 -11.49 0.24
C TYR A 132 2.74 -12.61 1.27
N ALA A 133 1.67 -13.11 1.91
CA ALA A 133 1.75 -14.20 2.88
C ALA A 133 2.38 -15.48 2.29
N GLU A 134 2.03 -15.79 1.04
CA GLU A 134 2.57 -16.92 0.27
C GLU A 134 4.03 -16.72 -0.21
N GLY A 135 4.62 -15.54 0.02
CA GLY A 135 5.97 -15.20 -0.45
C GLY A 135 6.04 -14.85 -1.95
N LYS A 136 4.89 -14.61 -2.60
CA LYS A 136 4.78 -14.15 -3.98
C LYS A 136 4.90 -12.62 -4.03
N TYR A 137 5.99 -12.07 -3.50
CA TYR A 137 6.15 -10.64 -3.29
C TYR A 137 6.00 -9.81 -4.57
N SER A 138 6.50 -10.32 -5.70
CA SER A 138 6.29 -9.66 -7.00
C SER A 138 4.82 -9.35 -7.25
N GLN A 139 3.98 -10.38 -7.16
CA GLN A 139 2.55 -10.27 -7.40
C GLN A 139 1.86 -9.36 -6.37
N ALA A 140 2.30 -9.41 -5.10
CA ALA A 140 1.78 -8.52 -4.08
C ALA A 140 1.99 -7.04 -4.45
N PHE A 141 3.20 -6.65 -4.87
CA PHE A 141 3.49 -5.26 -5.25
C PHE A 141 2.77 -4.81 -6.52
N GLU A 142 2.50 -5.73 -7.44
CA GLU A 142 1.70 -5.47 -8.64
C GLU A 142 0.23 -5.21 -8.28
N LEU A 143 -0.35 -6.03 -7.41
CA LEU A 143 -1.72 -5.85 -6.90
C LEU A 143 -1.85 -4.60 -6.01
N LEU A 144 -0.79 -4.21 -5.29
CA LEU A 144 -0.76 -2.93 -4.58
C LEU A 144 -0.81 -1.75 -5.56
N GLY A 145 -0.04 -1.79 -6.65
CA GLY A 145 -0.13 -0.81 -7.73
C GLY A 145 -1.54 -0.70 -8.31
N ALA A 146 -2.17 -1.84 -8.59
CA ALA A 146 -3.54 -1.88 -9.10
C ALA A 146 -4.59 -1.39 -8.08
N THR A 147 -4.35 -1.59 -6.77
CA THR A 147 -5.22 -1.01 -5.73
C THR A 147 -5.07 0.50 -5.68
N ILE A 148 -3.85 1.02 -5.77
CA ILE A 148 -3.57 2.47 -5.80
C ILE A 148 -4.23 3.13 -7.01
N HIS A 149 -4.21 2.46 -8.16
CA HIS A 149 -4.91 2.90 -9.36
C HIS A 149 -6.39 3.19 -9.08
N LEU A 150 -7.15 2.19 -8.59
CA LEU A 150 -8.59 2.33 -8.34
C LEU A 150 -8.90 3.30 -7.19
N VAL A 151 -8.03 3.43 -6.20
CA VAL A 151 -8.14 4.50 -5.20
C VAL A 151 -7.94 5.86 -5.86
N SER A 152 -7.03 5.98 -6.82
CA SER A 152 -6.77 7.23 -7.53
C SER A 152 -7.94 7.65 -8.41
N ASP A 153 -8.62 6.69 -9.06
CA ASP A 153 -9.88 6.93 -9.78
C ASP A 153 -10.92 7.61 -8.90
N MET A 154 -11.04 7.23 -7.64
CA MET A 154 -11.98 7.84 -6.69
C MET A 154 -11.62 9.29 -6.33
N GLY A 155 -10.46 9.79 -6.77
CA GLY A 155 -10.08 11.19 -6.72
C GLY A 155 -10.52 11.99 -7.95
N SER A 156 -10.97 11.34 -9.02
CA SER A 156 -11.52 11.99 -10.22
C SER A 156 -13.02 12.26 -10.04
N PRO A 157 -13.48 13.52 -10.17
CA PRO A 157 -14.90 13.86 -10.09
C PRO A 157 -15.77 13.05 -11.07
N ALA A 158 -15.30 12.78 -12.28
CA ALA A 158 -16.07 11.99 -13.24
C ALA A 158 -16.31 10.56 -12.76
N HIS A 159 -15.28 9.92 -12.21
CA HIS A 159 -15.35 8.55 -11.70
C HIS A 159 -16.30 8.41 -10.50
N VAL A 160 -16.36 9.42 -9.63
CA VAL A 160 -17.24 9.39 -8.45
C VAL A 160 -18.68 9.79 -8.76
N HIS A 161 -18.91 10.51 -9.85
CA HIS A 161 -20.25 10.85 -10.34
C HIS A 161 -20.85 9.82 -11.29
N ASN A 162 -20.14 8.71 -11.56
CA ASN A 162 -20.51 7.74 -12.60
C ASN A 162 -20.73 8.43 -13.96
N ASP A 163 -19.91 9.44 -14.28
CA ASP A 163 -19.93 10.15 -15.56
C ASP A 163 -18.95 9.46 -16.51
N ASP A 164 -19.47 8.69 -17.47
CA ASP A 164 -18.64 7.89 -18.36
C ASP A 164 -17.81 8.74 -19.34
N HIS A 165 -18.14 10.03 -19.47
CA HIS A 165 -17.56 11.03 -20.36
C HIS A 165 -16.80 10.40 -21.53
N SER A 166 -17.53 9.78 -22.45
CA SER A 166 -17.02 8.93 -23.52
C SER A 166 -16.14 9.65 -24.56
N PHE A 167 -15.78 10.91 -24.32
CA PHE A 167 -15.10 11.80 -25.26
C PHE A 167 -13.80 12.43 -24.74
N GLU A 168 -13.62 12.70 -23.43
CA GLU A 168 -12.35 13.20 -22.83
C GLU A 168 -12.49 13.34 -21.28
N ASP A 169 -11.54 12.82 -20.48
CA ASP A 169 -11.40 13.26 -19.07
C ASP A 169 -10.46 14.48 -19.03
N PHE A 170 -11.06 15.67 -19.01
CA PHE A 170 -10.33 16.93 -19.00
C PHE A 170 -9.43 17.09 -17.76
N LEU A 171 -9.79 16.50 -16.62
CA LEU A 171 -8.97 16.59 -15.43
C LEU A 171 -7.69 15.78 -15.64
N GLU A 172 -7.82 14.55 -16.13
CA GLU A 172 -6.67 13.70 -16.39
C GLU A 172 -5.76 14.29 -17.47
N SER A 173 -6.32 14.71 -18.61
CA SER A 173 -5.52 15.36 -19.67
C SER A 173 -4.80 16.61 -19.16
N TYR A 174 -5.48 17.43 -18.36
CA TYR A 174 -4.84 18.58 -17.73
C TYR A 174 -3.69 18.17 -16.80
N VAL A 175 -3.83 17.07 -16.06
CA VAL A 175 -2.79 16.58 -15.16
C VAL A 175 -1.59 16.04 -15.91
N GLU A 176 -1.81 15.25 -16.96
CA GLU A 176 -0.75 14.74 -17.84
C GLU A 176 0.04 15.88 -18.50
N GLU A 177 -0.63 16.97 -18.90
CA GLU A 177 0.03 18.13 -19.52
C GLU A 177 0.81 18.99 -18.52
N ASN A 178 0.45 18.94 -17.23
CA ASN A 178 0.90 19.92 -16.23
C ASN A 178 1.59 19.31 -15.01
N GLU A 179 2.06 18.05 -15.02
CA GLU A 179 2.71 17.26 -13.93
C GLU A 179 3.59 18.03 -12.91
N ARG A 180 2.98 18.93 -12.14
CA ARG A 180 3.67 19.91 -11.26
C ARG A 180 3.30 19.72 -9.80
N TRP A 181 2.32 18.88 -9.52
CA TRP A 181 1.83 18.64 -8.18
C TRP A 181 2.82 17.79 -7.39
N SER A 182 3.17 18.28 -6.22
CA SER A 182 3.77 17.46 -5.19
C SER A 182 2.92 17.65 -3.94
N SER A 183 2.94 16.67 -3.05
CA SER A 183 2.46 16.88 -1.69
C SER A 183 3.68 16.96 -0.76
N PRO A 184 4.48 18.04 -0.84
CA PRO A 184 5.86 18.02 -0.36
C PRO A 184 6.00 17.78 1.14
N ASN A 185 4.96 17.99 1.97
CA ASN A 185 4.99 17.79 3.43
C ASN A 185 3.59 17.60 4.03
N GLY A 186 2.78 16.69 3.49
CA GLY A 186 1.40 16.50 3.93
C GLY A 186 1.23 15.50 5.06
N ASP A 187 0.38 15.81 6.03
CA ASP A 187 -0.23 14.80 6.89
C ASP A 187 -0.91 13.74 6.00
N ILE A 188 -0.30 12.55 5.91
CA ILE A 188 -0.90 11.40 5.27
C ILE A 188 -2.05 10.96 6.18
N PRO A 189 -3.32 10.97 5.71
CA PRO A 189 -4.45 10.56 6.52
C PRO A 189 -4.21 9.15 7.05
N GLN A 190 -4.64 8.89 8.28
CA GLN A 190 -4.51 7.59 8.94
C GLN A 190 -5.89 7.01 9.15
N TYR A 191 -6.35 6.22 8.19
CA TYR A 191 -7.59 5.47 8.33
C TYR A 191 -7.32 3.99 8.61
N PRO A 192 -8.17 3.32 9.41
CA PRO A 192 -7.92 1.94 9.84
C PRO A 192 -8.20 0.90 8.75
N THR A 193 -8.87 1.26 7.66
CA THR A 193 -9.25 0.33 6.60
C THR A 193 -9.12 0.96 5.21
N LEU A 194 -8.91 0.13 4.19
CA LEU A 194 -8.91 0.56 2.78
C LEU A 194 -10.23 1.26 2.41
N GLU A 195 -11.35 0.72 2.89
CA GLU A 195 -12.69 1.25 2.62
C GLU A 195 -12.86 2.69 3.12
N SER A 196 -12.26 3.02 4.26
CA SER A 196 -12.26 4.38 4.80
C SER A 196 -11.45 5.37 3.94
N TYR A 197 -10.31 4.94 3.37
CA TYR A 197 -9.56 5.78 2.41
C TYR A 197 -10.37 6.03 1.14
N MET A 198 -10.94 4.97 0.58
CA MET A 198 -11.76 5.04 -0.63
C MET A 198 -12.97 5.95 -0.43
N TYR A 199 -13.75 5.73 0.63
CA TYR A 199 -14.95 6.52 0.91
C TYR A 199 -14.63 7.99 1.15
N ASN A 200 -13.59 8.30 1.94
CA ASN A 200 -13.24 9.70 2.23
C ASN A 200 -12.77 10.46 0.99
N LEU A 201 -11.94 9.83 0.16
CA LEU A 201 -11.49 10.43 -1.09
C LEU A 201 -12.67 10.64 -2.04
N ASN A 202 -13.54 9.63 -2.17
CA ASN A 202 -14.73 9.67 -3.02
C ASN A 202 -15.65 10.83 -2.67
N GLN A 203 -16.03 10.97 -1.40
CA GLN A 203 -16.90 12.05 -0.92
C GLN A 203 -16.27 13.44 -1.15
N ARG A 204 -14.95 13.56 -1.05
CA ARG A 204 -14.27 14.85 -1.31
C ARG A 204 -14.20 15.17 -2.79
N ALA A 205 -13.99 14.17 -3.65
CA ALA A 205 -14.00 14.36 -5.10
C ALA A 205 -15.41 14.67 -5.62
N SER A 206 -16.45 14.13 -5.00
CA SER A 206 -17.84 14.33 -5.43
C SER A 206 -18.35 15.77 -5.19
N TRP A 207 -17.65 16.56 -4.36
CA TRP A 207 -17.92 17.99 -4.21
C TRP A 207 -17.62 18.80 -5.48
N PHE A 208 -16.82 18.25 -6.39
CA PHE A 208 -16.49 18.90 -7.66
C PHE A 208 -17.40 18.36 -8.77
N PRO A 209 -17.82 19.20 -9.72
CA PRO A 209 -18.62 18.74 -10.85
C PRO A 209 -17.77 17.88 -11.80
N SER A 210 -18.37 16.83 -12.36
CA SER A 210 -17.72 15.98 -13.37
C SER A 210 -17.45 16.73 -14.69
N ASN A 211 -18.33 17.65 -15.07
CA ASN A 211 -18.31 18.37 -16.35
C ASN A 211 -17.52 19.70 -16.32
N GLY A 212 -16.48 19.78 -15.49
CA GLY A 212 -15.55 20.93 -15.47
C GLY A 212 -14.69 20.99 -16.74
N LEU A 213 -15.32 21.32 -17.89
CA LEU A 213 -14.84 21.33 -19.28
C LEU A 213 -13.51 22.06 -19.58
N THR A 214 -12.77 22.54 -18.58
CA THR A 214 -11.55 23.30 -18.80
C THR A 214 -10.41 22.98 -17.83
N GLY A 215 -10.62 22.16 -16.79
CA GLY A 215 -9.72 22.11 -15.64
C GLY A 215 -9.61 23.44 -14.86
N LEU A 216 -10.11 24.55 -15.42
CA LEU A 216 -10.00 25.93 -14.94
C LEU A 216 -11.28 26.43 -14.26
N GLY A 217 -12.29 25.56 -14.11
CA GLY A 217 -13.49 25.78 -13.31
C GLY A 217 -13.91 27.24 -13.18
N LEU A 218 -14.44 27.84 -14.25
CA LEU A 218 -15.29 29.02 -14.05
C LEU A 218 -16.59 28.50 -13.41
N VAL A 219 -16.59 28.48 -12.08
CA VAL A 219 -17.76 28.20 -11.24
C VAL A 219 -18.73 29.37 -11.42
N ASP A 220 -19.49 29.39 -12.51
CA ASP A 220 -20.45 30.47 -12.75
C ASP A 220 -21.91 30.02 -12.56
N GLN A 221 -22.18 28.73 -12.32
CA GLN A 221 -23.53 28.29 -11.93
C GLN A 221 -23.46 27.21 -10.84
N GLY A 222 -24.07 27.50 -9.70
CA GLY A 222 -24.01 26.69 -8.49
C GLY A 222 -24.44 25.25 -8.71
N VAL A 223 -23.58 24.33 -8.29
CA VAL A 223 -23.86 22.91 -8.16
C VAL A 223 -23.92 22.63 -6.65
N GLU A 224 -25.09 22.23 -6.16
CA GLU A 224 -25.31 21.84 -4.77
C GLU A 224 -24.59 20.49 -4.52
N GLY A 225 -23.51 20.51 -3.72
CA GLY A 225 -22.87 19.30 -3.23
C GLY A 225 -23.70 18.61 -2.14
N ASN A 226 -23.57 17.28 -1.99
CA ASN A 226 -24.24 16.49 -0.96
C ASN A 226 -23.50 16.59 0.39
N ASP A 227 -24.23 16.97 1.45
CA ASP A 227 -23.73 17.21 2.82
C ASP A 227 -23.90 16.01 3.79
N LEU A 228 -24.33 14.83 3.33
CA LEU A 228 -24.82 13.75 4.21
C LEU A 228 -24.08 12.42 4.00
N ASP A 229 -23.84 11.67 5.09
CA ASP A 229 -23.23 10.32 5.05
C ASP A 229 -24.24 9.22 4.70
N GLU A 230 -23.76 7.98 4.65
CA GLU A 230 -24.59 6.80 4.39
C GLU A 230 -25.66 6.50 5.47
N TYR A 231 -25.65 7.24 6.58
CA TYR A 231 -26.63 7.20 7.67
C TYR A 231 -27.48 8.48 7.76
N GLY A 232 -27.33 9.42 6.81
CA GLY A 232 -28.01 10.72 6.83
C GLY A 232 -27.48 11.67 7.91
N LEU A 233 -26.28 11.42 8.43
CA LEU A 233 -25.58 12.22 9.42
C LEU A 233 -24.63 13.20 8.74
N ARG A 234 -24.67 14.43 9.25
CA ARG A 234 -23.75 15.51 8.87
C ARG A 234 -22.57 15.45 9.82
N HIS A 235 -21.38 15.15 9.31
CA HIS A 235 -20.18 15.13 10.13
C HIS A 235 -19.61 16.54 10.29
N SER A 236 -19.16 16.91 11.49
CA SER A 236 -18.53 18.21 11.75
C SER A 236 -17.20 18.39 11.01
N GLU A 237 -16.50 17.29 10.71
CA GLU A 237 -15.35 17.29 9.80
C GLU A 237 -15.74 17.50 8.32
N TRP A 238 -17.04 17.41 7.99
CA TRP A 238 -17.63 17.66 6.67
C TRP A 238 -18.35 19.02 6.59
N ASP A 239 -18.52 19.72 7.72
CA ASP A 239 -18.90 21.15 7.76
C ASP A 239 -17.85 22.08 7.08
N LEU A 240 -16.81 21.49 6.47
CA LEU A 240 -15.94 22.15 5.51
C LEU A 240 -16.58 22.28 4.11
N GLY A 241 -17.78 21.75 3.82
CA GLY A 241 -18.58 22.08 2.62
C GLY A 241 -20.07 22.05 2.97
N PRO A 242 -20.92 23.02 2.51
CA PRO A 242 -20.92 23.75 1.24
C PRO A 242 -20.77 25.27 1.42
N HIS A 243 -19.83 25.69 2.26
CA HIS A 243 -19.46 27.10 2.41
C HIS A 243 -17.97 27.34 2.13
N TYR A 244 -17.42 26.71 1.10
CA TYR A 244 -16.32 27.37 0.42
C TYR A 244 -16.92 28.47 -0.45
N SER A 245 -17.01 29.70 0.09
CA SER A 245 -16.87 30.83 -0.82
C SER A 245 -15.46 30.74 -1.42
N VAL A 246 -15.25 31.32 -2.61
CA VAL A 246 -13.90 31.45 -3.19
C VAL A 246 -12.89 32.01 -2.16
N ASN A 247 -13.33 32.75 -1.14
CA ASN A 247 -12.48 33.29 -0.10
C ASN A 247 -12.07 32.30 1.00
N ASP A 248 -12.83 31.22 1.23
CA ASP A 248 -12.53 30.22 2.28
C ASP A 248 -11.48 29.20 1.82
N LEU A 249 -11.34 29.03 0.50
CA LEU A 249 -10.18 28.36 -0.09
C LEU A 249 -8.93 29.26 -0.07
N PHE A 250 -9.11 30.59 0.06
CA PHE A 250 -8.05 31.60 -0.11
C PHE A 250 -8.14 32.78 0.89
N PRO A 251 -7.94 32.57 2.20
CA PRO A 251 -8.10 33.64 3.19
C PRO A 251 -7.07 34.78 3.10
N ASP A 252 -5.93 34.59 2.42
CA ASP A 252 -4.81 35.55 2.39
C ASP A 252 -4.46 36.14 1.01
N ILE A 253 -5.31 35.98 -0.01
CA ILE A 253 -4.91 36.22 -1.40
C ILE A 253 -5.67 37.40 -2.04
N TYR A 254 -5.10 38.60 -1.90
CA TYR A 254 -5.36 39.75 -2.78
C TYR A 254 -4.57 39.65 -4.11
N ALA A 255 -4.24 38.44 -4.59
CA ALA A 255 -3.53 38.22 -5.86
C ALA A 255 -4.26 37.17 -6.73
N PRO A 256 -4.56 37.42 -8.01
CA PRO A 256 -5.40 36.55 -8.82
C PRO A 256 -4.62 35.30 -9.27
N VAL A 257 -4.47 34.31 -8.39
CA VAL A 257 -4.02 32.97 -8.76
C VAL A 257 -5.26 32.10 -8.90
N ARG A 258 -5.70 31.86 -10.14
CA ARG A 258 -6.77 30.91 -10.42
C ARG A 258 -6.24 29.51 -10.11
N MET A 259 -6.78 28.88 -9.07
CA MET A 259 -6.52 27.46 -8.81
C MET A 259 -7.48 26.60 -9.62
N SER A 260 -6.94 25.58 -10.26
CA SER A 260 -7.68 24.53 -10.96
C SER A 260 -8.27 23.53 -9.96
N ILE A 261 -9.27 22.75 -10.38
CA ILE A 261 -9.76 21.60 -9.58
C ILE A 261 -8.61 20.63 -9.30
N ALA A 262 -7.72 20.42 -10.28
CA ALA A 262 -6.53 19.59 -10.17
C ALA A 262 -5.59 20.03 -9.03
N ASP A 263 -5.46 21.34 -8.79
CA ASP A 263 -4.65 21.88 -7.69
C ASP A 263 -5.17 21.49 -6.30
N VAL A 264 -6.41 21.00 -6.21
CA VAL A 264 -7.01 20.50 -4.97
C VAL A 264 -7.07 18.97 -4.96
N VAL A 265 -7.66 18.36 -5.99
CA VAL A 265 -7.94 16.92 -5.97
C VAL A 265 -6.67 16.08 -6.12
N ILE A 266 -5.68 16.48 -6.92
CA ILE A 266 -4.47 15.67 -7.13
C ILE A 266 -3.62 15.55 -5.87
N PRO A 267 -3.29 16.64 -5.14
CA PRO A 267 -2.61 16.51 -3.84
C PRO A 267 -3.39 15.66 -2.83
N LEU A 268 -4.72 15.75 -2.84
CA LEU A 268 -5.58 14.94 -1.96
C LEU A 268 -5.48 13.45 -2.32
N THR A 269 -5.56 13.12 -3.61
CA THR A 269 -5.43 11.76 -4.13
C THR A 269 -4.05 11.16 -3.81
N ILE A 270 -2.97 11.93 -4.00
CA ILE A 270 -1.60 11.52 -3.62
C ILE A 270 -1.52 11.14 -2.13
N LYS A 271 -2.13 11.94 -1.25
CA LYS A 271 -2.14 11.66 0.19
C LYS A 271 -2.93 10.40 0.54
N HIS A 272 -4.06 10.15 -0.12
CA HIS A 272 -4.84 8.93 0.09
C HIS A 272 -4.13 7.69 -0.43
N ALA A 273 -3.52 7.76 -1.62
CA ALA A 273 -2.67 6.70 -2.15
C ALA A 273 -1.49 6.39 -1.20
N ALA A 274 -0.85 7.41 -0.62
CA ALA A 274 0.20 7.25 0.39
C ALA A 274 -0.31 6.62 1.69
N GLY A 275 -1.55 6.90 2.07
CA GLY A 275 -2.21 6.26 3.22
C GLY A 275 -2.51 4.79 2.96
N VAL A 276 -2.93 4.44 1.74
CA VAL A 276 -3.12 3.04 1.31
C VAL A 276 -1.79 2.28 1.29
N LEU A 277 -0.71 2.89 0.81
CA LEU A 277 0.65 2.33 0.94
C LEU A 277 0.99 2.04 2.40
N SER A 278 0.76 3.02 3.30
CA SER A 278 1.03 2.87 4.73
C SER A 278 0.22 1.72 5.35
N LEU A 279 -1.06 1.59 4.98
CA LEU A 279 -1.92 0.49 5.42
C LEU A 279 -1.38 -0.87 4.93
N ALA A 280 -1.01 -0.98 3.65
CA ALA A 280 -0.47 -2.20 3.06
C ALA A 280 0.83 -2.65 3.73
N PHE A 281 1.76 -1.73 4.01
CA PHE A 281 3.00 -2.09 4.69
C PHE A 281 2.80 -2.51 6.14
N ASN A 282 1.81 -1.94 6.84
CA ASN A 282 1.43 -2.40 8.17
C ASN A 282 0.87 -3.83 8.13
N ASP A 283 0.05 -4.15 7.12
CA ASP A 283 -0.47 -5.51 6.90
C ASP A 283 0.66 -6.49 6.57
N PHE A 284 1.58 -6.12 5.68
CA PHE A 284 2.78 -6.92 5.36
C PHE A 284 3.62 -7.19 6.61
N TYR A 285 3.86 -6.18 7.44
CA TYR A 285 4.57 -6.35 8.70
C TYR A 285 3.83 -7.31 9.65
N ALA A 286 2.51 -7.21 9.76
CA ALA A 286 1.71 -8.11 10.57
C ALA A 286 1.77 -9.56 10.05
N ILE A 287 1.69 -9.75 8.72
CA ILE A 287 1.83 -11.06 8.07
C ILE A 287 3.21 -11.67 8.36
N ASP A 288 4.28 -10.89 8.21
CA ASP A 288 5.64 -11.33 8.52
C ASP A 288 5.78 -11.70 10.00
N LYS A 289 5.26 -10.87 10.91
CA LYS A 289 5.27 -11.15 12.35
C LYS A 289 4.63 -12.51 12.66
N ILE A 290 3.47 -12.81 12.09
CA ILE A 290 2.78 -14.11 12.25
C ILE A 290 3.62 -15.26 11.67
N LYS A 291 4.22 -15.06 10.49
CA LYS A 291 5.06 -16.06 9.81
C LYS A 291 6.34 -16.39 10.59
N TYR A 292 6.96 -15.39 11.22
CA TYR A 292 8.13 -15.58 12.07
C TYR A 292 7.76 -16.22 13.43
N GLN A 293 6.64 -15.83 14.04
CA GLN A 293 6.15 -16.46 15.27
C GLN A 293 5.81 -17.94 15.04
N SER A 294 5.14 -18.30 13.95
CA SER A 294 4.78 -19.69 13.61
C SER A 294 5.96 -20.57 13.19
N LYS A 295 7.05 -19.99 12.67
CA LYS A 295 8.31 -20.68 12.36
C LYS A 295 9.24 -20.83 13.56
N SER A 296 8.87 -20.35 14.75
CA SER A 296 9.71 -20.45 15.95
C SER A 296 9.80 -21.90 16.48
N LEU A 297 10.62 -22.71 15.80
CA LEU A 297 11.64 -23.52 16.47
C LEU A 297 12.85 -22.64 16.89
N ALA A 298 12.81 -21.34 16.57
CA ALA A 298 13.70 -20.34 17.12
C ALA A 298 13.51 -20.28 18.64
N PRO A 299 14.61 -20.27 19.43
CA PRO A 299 14.55 -20.00 20.85
C PRO A 299 13.69 -18.75 21.10
N ASN A 300 12.94 -18.74 22.19
CA ASN A 300 12.07 -17.64 22.57
C ASN A 300 12.96 -16.41 22.93
N ILE A 301 13.40 -15.66 21.90
CA ILE A 301 14.36 -14.54 22.00
C ILE A 301 13.85 -13.46 22.96
N GLY A 302 12.53 -13.39 23.16
CA GLY A 302 11.90 -12.45 24.07
C GLY A 302 11.33 -11.22 23.37
N GLU A 303 10.71 -10.34 24.16
CA GLU A 303 10.22 -9.04 23.68
C GLU A 303 11.37 -8.00 23.72
N PRO A 304 11.50 -7.13 22.71
CA PRO A 304 12.47 -6.06 22.72
C PRO A 304 12.18 -5.06 23.86
N VAL A 305 13.23 -4.62 24.56
CA VAL A 305 13.11 -3.78 25.78
C VAL A 305 13.38 -2.31 25.50
N TYR A 306 14.22 -2.03 24.51
CA TYR A 306 14.68 -0.69 24.14
C TYR A 306 14.65 -0.51 22.63
N ASP A 307 14.76 0.72 22.14
CA ASP A 307 15.06 0.95 20.73
C ASP A 307 16.48 0.44 20.38
N ILE A 308 16.70 0.19 19.09
CA ILE A 308 18.03 -0.13 18.55
C ILE A 308 19.00 1.00 18.92
N HIS A 309 20.12 0.65 19.55
CA HIS A 309 21.09 1.63 20.02
C HIS A 309 22.54 1.18 19.77
N LYS A 310 23.48 2.07 20.08
CA LYS A 310 24.91 1.79 19.99
C LYS A 310 25.45 1.30 21.33
N TRP A 311 26.16 0.18 21.30
CA TRP A 311 26.96 -0.32 22.42
C TRP A 311 28.38 -0.58 21.92
N ASP A 312 29.36 0.10 22.50
CA ASP A 312 30.76 0.08 22.08
C ASP A 312 30.99 0.31 20.57
N GLY A 313 30.13 1.12 19.96
CA GLY A 313 30.17 1.46 18.53
C GLY A 313 29.36 0.53 17.62
N TYR A 314 28.79 -0.55 18.14
CA TYR A 314 28.02 -1.54 17.38
C TYR A 314 26.52 -1.37 17.60
N TRP A 315 25.72 -1.70 16.59
CA TRP A 315 24.27 -1.67 16.70
C TRP A 315 23.76 -2.92 17.42
N VAL A 316 22.97 -2.70 18.47
CA VAL A 316 22.37 -3.73 19.32
C VAL A 316 20.89 -3.49 19.55
N GLN A 317 20.17 -4.59 19.73
CA GLN A 317 18.80 -4.64 20.20
C GLN A 317 18.75 -5.59 21.41
N ASN A 318 18.18 -5.13 22.52
CA ASN A 318 18.05 -5.91 23.74
C ASN A 318 16.66 -6.54 23.82
N TYR A 319 16.58 -7.73 24.43
CA TYR A 319 15.37 -8.50 24.63
C TYR A 319 15.32 -9.06 26.05
N ILE A 320 14.13 -9.23 26.64
CA ILE A 320 13.95 -10.07 27.83
C ILE A 320 13.35 -11.41 27.39
N ASP A 321 14.10 -12.49 27.59
CA ASP A 321 13.64 -13.85 27.29
C ASP A 321 12.53 -14.33 28.24
N ALA A 322 11.91 -15.48 27.92
CA ALA A 322 10.82 -16.04 28.73
C ALA A 322 11.23 -16.42 30.18
N SER A 323 12.53 -16.51 30.47
CA SER A 323 13.06 -16.75 31.82
C SER A 323 13.37 -15.46 32.58
N GLY A 324 13.12 -14.29 31.97
CA GLY A 324 13.41 -12.98 32.55
C GLY A 324 14.87 -12.53 32.39
N ASN A 325 15.70 -13.27 31.62
CA ASN A 325 17.08 -12.86 31.38
C ASN A 325 17.15 -11.92 30.18
N GLU A 326 17.99 -10.91 30.31
CA GLU A 326 18.30 -10.03 29.18
C GLU A 326 19.19 -10.77 28.18
N SER A 327 18.87 -10.66 26.89
CA SER A 327 19.69 -11.12 25.77
C SER A 327 19.85 -9.99 24.75
N ILE A 328 20.81 -10.11 23.83
CA ILE A 328 21.02 -9.10 22.79
C ILE A 328 21.14 -9.73 21.41
N THR A 329 20.73 -9.01 20.37
CA THR A 329 21.22 -9.23 19.01
C THR A 329 22.18 -8.12 18.63
N ILE A 330 23.36 -8.49 18.12
CA ILE A 330 24.41 -7.53 17.72
C ILE A 330 24.80 -7.76 16.26
N TYR A 331 24.95 -6.66 15.51
CA TYR A 331 25.45 -6.70 14.14
C TYR A 331 26.98 -6.79 14.10
N ASN A 332 27.50 -7.84 13.49
CA ASN A 332 28.93 -8.00 13.20
C ASN A 332 29.24 -7.57 11.75
N PRO A 333 29.86 -6.39 11.54
CA PRO A 333 30.18 -5.89 10.20
C PRO A 333 31.24 -6.72 9.47
N ASN A 334 32.11 -7.45 10.18
CA ASN A 334 33.14 -8.30 9.57
C ASN A 334 32.55 -9.56 8.92
N LYS A 335 31.33 -9.93 9.32
CA LYS A 335 30.59 -11.09 8.79
C LYS A 335 29.36 -10.70 7.98
N ASP A 336 28.99 -9.42 7.98
CA ASP A 336 27.74 -8.89 7.43
C ASP A 336 26.51 -9.68 7.95
N ARG A 337 26.49 -9.91 9.27
CA ARG A 337 25.47 -10.75 9.94
C ARG A 337 25.15 -10.27 11.34
N VAL A 338 23.90 -10.51 11.75
CA VAL A 338 23.43 -10.32 13.12
C VAL A 338 23.52 -11.65 13.86
N TYR A 339 24.02 -11.60 15.09
CA TYR A 339 24.13 -12.76 15.97
C TYR A 339 23.39 -12.51 17.27
N TRP A 340 22.74 -13.55 17.78
CA TRP A 340 22.07 -13.55 19.07
C TRP A 340 23.03 -14.03 20.16
N VAL A 341 23.21 -13.22 21.20
CA VAL A 341 23.95 -13.58 22.41
C VAL A 341 22.93 -13.94 23.48
N HIS A 342 22.84 -15.25 23.77
CA HIS A 342 21.84 -15.82 24.68
C HIS A 342 21.93 -15.20 26.08
N GLY A 343 20.80 -15.11 26.79
CA GLY A 343 20.70 -14.28 27.98
C GLY A 343 21.64 -14.66 29.13
N GLN A 344 21.97 -15.94 29.28
CA GLN A 344 22.99 -16.35 30.26
C GLN A 344 24.41 -15.97 29.82
N ILE A 345 24.79 -16.14 28.55
CA ILE A 345 26.10 -15.71 28.03
C ILE A 345 26.24 -14.19 28.16
N TRP A 346 25.18 -13.46 27.81
CA TRP A 346 25.10 -12.02 27.97
C TRP A 346 25.30 -11.60 29.43
N SER A 347 24.40 -12.03 30.31
CA SER A 347 24.31 -11.54 31.69
C SER A 347 25.47 -11.96 32.59
N THR A 348 26.15 -13.07 32.28
CA THR A 348 27.21 -13.62 33.13
C THR A 348 28.63 -13.27 32.67
N VAL A 349 28.85 -13.07 31.38
CA VAL A 349 30.21 -12.90 30.83
C VAL A 349 30.27 -11.72 29.85
N TYR A 350 29.44 -11.74 28.80
CA TYR A 350 29.70 -10.85 27.65
C TYR A 350 29.32 -9.39 27.90
N ARG A 351 28.29 -9.12 28.71
CA ARG A 351 27.87 -7.75 29.05
C ARG A 351 28.99 -6.91 29.64
N ASP A 352 29.82 -7.50 30.49
CA ASP A 352 30.90 -6.79 31.16
C ASP A 352 32.17 -6.70 30.30
N MET A 353 32.30 -7.61 29.32
CA MET A 353 33.46 -7.64 28.41
C MET A 353 33.30 -6.66 27.25
N GLY A 354 32.16 -6.71 26.55
CA GLY A 354 31.94 -5.90 25.37
C GLY A 354 32.54 -6.45 24.07
N PRO A 355 32.07 -5.97 22.91
CA PRO A 355 32.58 -6.35 21.60
C PRO A 355 33.98 -5.80 21.32
N GLN A 356 34.43 -4.80 22.08
CA GLN A 356 35.82 -4.30 22.04
C GLN A 356 36.77 -5.11 22.93
N SER A 357 36.27 -6.11 23.66
CA SER A 357 37.12 -7.00 24.45
C SER A 357 38.04 -7.86 23.59
N ARG A 358 38.99 -8.54 24.25
CA ARG A 358 39.82 -9.59 23.64
C ARG A 358 39.04 -10.74 23.01
N LEU A 359 37.75 -10.88 23.31
CA LEU A 359 36.91 -11.92 22.74
C LEU A 359 36.35 -11.50 21.36
N GLY A 360 36.12 -10.20 21.16
CA GLY A 360 35.59 -9.61 19.94
C GLY A 360 34.08 -9.74 19.78
N LEU A 361 33.60 -9.59 18.55
CA LEU A 361 32.19 -9.76 18.20
C LEU A 361 31.81 -11.25 18.12
N PRO A 362 30.53 -11.60 18.34
CA PRO A 362 30.06 -12.96 18.08
C PRO A 362 30.17 -13.30 16.58
N THR A 363 30.42 -14.57 16.31
CA THR A 363 30.53 -15.16 14.97
C THR A 363 29.60 -16.37 14.78
N SER A 364 28.90 -16.78 15.84
CA SER A 364 27.82 -17.76 15.84
C SER A 364 26.69 -17.33 16.78
N ASN A 365 25.52 -17.94 16.62
CA ASN A 365 24.54 -18.03 17.71
C ASN A 365 24.99 -19.10 18.72
N GLU A 366 24.27 -19.25 19.82
CA GLU A 366 24.46 -20.38 20.74
C GLU A 366 24.18 -21.72 20.04
N TYR A 367 25.02 -22.73 20.27
CA TYR A 367 24.88 -24.08 19.72
C TYR A 367 25.47 -25.17 20.63
N LEU A 368 25.13 -26.43 20.35
CA LEU A 368 25.67 -27.62 21.01
C LEU A 368 26.76 -28.28 20.13
N PRO A 369 28.06 -28.09 20.41
CA PRO A 369 29.14 -28.81 19.74
C PRO A 369 29.07 -30.33 19.95
N ASN A 370 29.02 -31.10 18.86
CA ASN A 370 29.35 -32.53 18.78
C ASN A 370 28.72 -33.47 19.84
N ASN A 371 27.42 -33.37 20.12
CA ASN A 371 26.69 -34.21 21.10
C ASN A 371 27.27 -34.19 22.53
N GLN A 372 28.03 -33.16 22.89
CA GLN A 372 28.41 -32.93 24.28
C GLN A 372 27.42 -31.93 24.88
N ASP A 373 27.02 -32.15 26.14
CA ASP A 373 26.10 -31.29 26.91
C ASP A 373 26.68 -29.90 27.24
N ASN A 374 27.65 -29.43 26.46
CA ASN A 374 28.33 -28.16 26.64
C ASN A 374 27.77 -27.15 25.63
N VAL A 375 27.03 -26.17 26.12
CA VAL A 375 26.50 -25.09 25.29
C VAL A 375 27.63 -24.11 24.95
N ARG A 376 27.72 -23.64 23.71
CA ARG A 376 28.82 -22.78 23.23
C ARG A 376 28.33 -21.68 22.29
N GLN A 377 29.01 -20.53 22.36
CA GLN A 377 28.93 -19.47 21.35
C GLN A 377 30.33 -19.01 20.95
N ASP A 378 30.56 -18.87 19.65
CA ASP A 378 31.83 -18.44 19.08
C ASP A 378 31.89 -16.93 18.89
N PHE A 379 33.08 -16.39 19.09
CA PHE A 379 33.44 -15.00 18.90
C PHE A 379 34.72 -14.90 18.04
N GLU A 380 35.04 -13.72 17.56
CA GLU A 380 36.16 -13.50 16.61
C GLU A 380 37.50 -14.05 17.11
N HIS A 381 37.74 -13.96 18.42
CA HIS A 381 39.00 -14.32 19.05
C HIS A 381 38.87 -15.41 20.12
N GLY A 382 37.70 -16.04 20.23
CA GLY A 382 37.48 -17.08 21.24
C GLY A 382 36.08 -17.67 21.21
N PHE A 383 35.66 -18.21 22.35
CA PHE A 383 34.30 -18.71 22.57
C PHE A 383 33.91 -18.61 24.03
N ILE A 384 32.61 -18.50 24.30
CA ILE A 384 32.05 -18.67 25.64
C ILE A 384 31.34 -20.02 25.66
N THR A 385 31.60 -20.82 26.69
CA THR A 385 30.94 -22.11 26.87
C THR A 385 30.69 -22.37 28.35
N ARG A 386 29.74 -23.27 28.61
CA ARG A 386 29.47 -23.82 29.93
C ARG A 386 29.53 -25.33 29.83
N SER A 387 30.26 -25.95 30.75
CA SER A 387 30.18 -27.41 30.91
C SER A 387 29.00 -27.78 31.80
N TYR A 388 28.36 -28.90 31.49
CA TYR A 388 27.22 -29.43 32.27
C TYR A 388 27.53 -29.53 33.77
N ASP A 389 28.78 -29.90 34.11
CA ASP A 389 29.22 -30.12 35.49
C ASP A 389 29.86 -28.89 36.17
N SER A 390 30.02 -27.77 35.45
CA SER A 390 30.67 -26.57 35.99
C SER A 390 29.91 -25.30 35.63
N ASP A 391 29.15 -24.78 36.60
CA ASP A 391 28.85 -23.35 36.72
C ASP A 391 30.11 -22.68 37.32
N PRO A 392 30.66 -21.58 36.77
CA PRO A 392 30.07 -20.61 35.85
C PRO A 392 30.41 -20.78 34.35
N TRP A 393 29.70 -20.03 33.48
CA TRP A 393 30.09 -19.76 32.09
C TRP A 393 31.51 -19.19 32.02
N GLN A 394 32.30 -19.62 31.04
CA GLN A 394 33.70 -19.22 30.89
C GLN A 394 34.04 -18.79 29.47
N ALA A 395 34.83 -17.73 29.35
CA ALA A 395 35.41 -17.28 28.09
C ALA A 395 36.78 -17.92 27.87
N TYR A 396 36.97 -18.49 26.68
CA TYR A 396 38.23 -19.07 26.21
C TYR A 396 38.70 -18.30 24.97
N TYR A 397 40.02 -18.13 24.84
CA TYR A 397 40.63 -17.37 23.76
C TYR A 397 41.43 -18.29 22.83
N TYR A 398 41.38 -18.04 21.53
CA TYR A 398 42.21 -18.76 20.57
C TYR A 398 43.67 -18.34 20.75
N LEU A 399 44.57 -19.31 20.98
CA LEU A 399 45.99 -19.05 21.12
C LEU A 399 46.57 -18.46 19.82
N GLY A 400 47.27 -17.33 19.93
CA GLY A 400 48.03 -16.72 18.83
C GLY A 400 47.25 -15.73 17.95
N LYS A 401 46.15 -15.17 18.43
CA LYS A 401 45.42 -14.07 17.78
C LYS A 401 45.23 -12.87 18.69
#